data_AF-A0A9D8DD67-F1
#
_entry.id   AF-A0A9D8DD67-F1
#
_cell.length_a   1.000
_cell.length_b   1.000
_cell.length_c   1.000
_cell.angle_alpha   90.00
_cell.angle_beta   90.00
_cell.angle_gamma   90.00
#
_symmetry.space_group_name_H-M   'P 1'
#
loop_
_entity.id
_entity.type
_entity.pdbx_description
1 polymer ?
#
loop_
_entity_poly.entity_id
_entity_poly.type
_entity_poly.pdbx_seq_one_letter_code
_entity_poly.pdbx_strand_id
1 'polypeptide(L)' 'EPYYPINTAQSRRLVQAYQQAAQQLPRRVHFGGRLGSYKYLDMHMAIGAAMRHAREVLVPFFRGEAEWAPQAADTG' A
#
# COMPACT_ATOMS: atom_id res chain seq x y z
N GLU A 1 -20.02 -10.04 1.16
CA GLU A 1 -19.02 -9.16 1.78
C GLU A 1 -17.74 -9.93 2.15
N PRO A 2 -16.61 -9.71 1.46
CA PRO A 2 -15.33 -10.34 1.83
C PRO A 2 -14.75 -9.65 3.08
N TYR A 3 -14.93 -10.26 4.25
CA TYR A 3 -14.53 -9.67 5.53
C TYR A 3 -13.01 -9.73 5.78
N TYR A 4 -12.29 -10.72 5.24
CA TYR A 4 -10.85 -10.90 5.46
C TYR A 4 -10.10 -11.52 4.27
N PRO A 5 -8.79 -11.19 4.09
CA PRO A 5 -7.93 -11.82 3.09
C PRO A 5 -7.74 -13.31 3.37
N ILE A 6 -7.96 -14.18 2.37
CA ILE A 6 -7.68 -15.62 2.49
C ILE A 6 -6.34 -15.89 1.79
N ASN A 7 -5.33 -16.31 2.56
CA ASN A 7 -3.96 -16.49 2.06
C ASN A 7 -3.78 -17.81 1.27
N THR A 8 -4.53 -17.97 0.18
CA THR A 8 -4.35 -19.08 -0.76
C THR A 8 -3.23 -18.76 -1.75
N ALA A 9 -2.67 -19.78 -2.40
CA ALA A 9 -1.70 -19.57 -3.48
C ALA A 9 -2.28 -18.75 -4.65
N GLN A 10 -3.58 -18.90 -4.93
CA GLN A 10 -4.28 -18.10 -5.93
C GLN A 10 -4.39 -16.63 -5.52
N SER A 11 -4.78 -16.36 -4.27
CA SER A 11 -4.86 -14.99 -3.73
C SER A 11 -3.50 -14.30 -3.77
N ARG A 12 -2.41 -15.01 -3.41
CA ARG A 12 -1.05 -14.47 -3.48
C ARG A 12 -0.64 -14.07 -4.90
N ARG A 13 -0.91 -14.91 -5.90
CA ARG A 13 -0.65 -14.59 -7.32
C ARG A 13 -1.43 -13.36 -7.77
N LEU A 14 -2.70 -13.25 -7.36
CA LEU A 14 -3.54 -12.11 -7.70
C LEU A 14 -3.04 -10.82 -7.05
N VAL A 15 -2.67 -10.87 -5.77
CA VAL A 15 -2.08 -9.73 -5.04
C VAL A 15 -0.80 -9.27 -5.72
N GLN A 16 0.08 -10.20 -6.10
CA GLN A 16 1.31 -9.88 -6.80
C GLN A 16 1.05 -9.19 -8.15
N ALA A 17 0.05 -9.65 -8.92
CA ALA A 17 -0.35 -9.02 -10.17
C ALA A 17 -0.87 -7.58 -9.94
N TYR A 18 -1.67 -7.36 -8.89
CA TYR A 18 -2.12 -6.02 -8.53
C TYR A 18 -0.98 -5.10 -8.08
N GLN A 19 0.00 -5.63 -7.33
CA GLN A 19 1.18 -4.88 -6.93
C GLN A 19 2.01 -4.44 -8.15
N GLN A 20 2.18 -5.33 -9.13
CA GLN A 20 2.85 -4.98 -10.40
C GLN A 20 2.06 -3.93 -11.19
N ALA A 21 0.73 -4.06 -11.27
CA ALA A 21 -0.12 -3.08 -11.95
C ALA A 21 -0.06 -1.70 -11.25
N ALA A 22 -0.02 -1.67 -9.92
CA ALA A 22 0.10 -0.44 -9.13
C ALA A 22 1.39 0.33 -9.44
N GLN A 23 2.51 -0.38 -9.68
CA GLN A 23 3.79 0.22 -10.05
C GLN A 23 3.78 0.87 -11.44
N GLN A 24 2.87 0.45 -12.32
CA GLN A 24 2.76 0.96 -13.69
C GLN A 24 1.75 2.10 -13.83
N LEU A 25 1.11 2.53 -12.74
CA LEU A 25 0.13 3.61 -12.81
C LEU A 25 0.81 4.93 -13.21
N PRO A 26 0.29 5.64 -14.23
CA PRO A 26 0.86 6.90 -14.71
C PRO A 26 0.62 8.08 -13.74
N ARG A 27 -0.15 7.84 -12.67
CA ARG A 27 -0.52 8.84 -11.67
C ARG A 27 0.23 8.57 -10.37
N ARG A 28 0.50 9.64 -9.63
CA ARG A 28 1.15 9.61 -8.32
C ARG A 28 0.22 9.05 -7.24
N VAL A 29 -0.08 7.75 -7.32
CA VAL A 29 -1.03 7.04 -6.45
C VAL A 29 -0.29 6.25 -5.39
N HIS A 30 -0.78 6.34 -4.15
CA HIS A 30 -0.30 5.53 -3.02
C HIS A 30 -1.46 4.65 -2.52
N PHE A 31 -1.19 3.37 -2.35
CA PHE A 31 -2.08 2.39 -1.75
C PHE A 31 -1.74 2.18 -0.27
N GLY A 32 -2.76 1.95 0.55
CA GLY A 32 -2.60 1.75 1.99
C GLY A 32 -3.87 1.22 2.65
N GLY A 33 -3.76 0.93 3.95
CA GLY A 33 -4.85 0.37 4.74
C GLY A 33 -5.18 -1.08 4.36
N ARG A 34 -6.18 -1.66 5.04
CA ARG A 34 -6.54 -3.09 4.92
C ARG A 34 -6.82 -3.52 3.47
N LEU A 35 -7.61 -2.74 2.75
CA LEU A 35 -8.02 -3.07 1.39
C LEU A 35 -6.94 -2.74 0.35
N GLY A 36 -6.27 -1.59 0.48
CA GLY A 36 -5.24 -1.17 -0.48
C GLY A 36 -3.94 -1.97 -0.38
N SER A 37 -3.62 -2.53 0.80
CA SER A 37 -2.45 -3.40 0.99
C SER A 37 -2.78 -4.90 0.99
N TYR A 38 -4.06 -5.27 0.98
CA TYR A 38 -4.54 -6.64 1.18
C TYR A 38 -3.99 -7.31 2.45
N LYS A 39 -3.86 -6.54 3.54
CA LYS A 39 -3.33 -7.01 4.84
C LYS A 39 -4.38 -6.98 5.93
N TYR A 40 -4.29 -7.92 6.87
CA TYR A 40 -5.08 -7.88 8.09
C TYR A 40 -4.55 -6.76 9.00
N LEU A 41 -5.31 -5.67 9.12
CA LEU A 41 -4.93 -4.52 9.94
C LEU A 41 -6.09 -4.12 10.85
N ASP A 42 -5.84 -4.14 12.15
CA ASP A 42 -6.65 -3.47 13.18
C ASP A 42 -6.48 -1.95 13.12
N MET A 43 -7.38 -1.23 13.79
CA MET A 43 -7.44 0.24 13.77
C MET A 43 -6.10 0.91 14.09
N HIS A 44 -5.44 0.49 15.17
CA HIS A 44 -4.17 1.06 15.61
C HIS A 44 -3.04 0.84 14.58
N MET A 45 -3.01 -0.34 13.93
CA MET A 45 -2.05 -0.62 12.86
C MET A 45 -2.31 0.23 11.62
N ALA A 46 -3.58 0.39 11.23
CA ALA A 46 -3.96 1.22 10.10
C ALA A 46 -3.61 2.70 10.33
N ILE A 47 -3.93 3.23 11.52
CA ILE A 47 -3.60 4.61 11.92
C ILE A 47 -2.08 4.80 11.97
N GLY A 48 -1.35 3.89 12.62
CA GLY A 48 0.10 3.96 12.70
C GLY A 48 0.78 3.93 11.33
N ALA A 49 0.33 3.03 10.44
CA ALA A 49 0.83 2.95 9.08
C ALA A 49 0.55 4.24 8.28
N ALA A 50 -0.65 4.82 8.40
CA ALA A 50 -0.99 6.07 7.73
C ALA A 50 -0.17 7.25 8.25
N MET A 51 0.00 7.39 9.57
CA MET A 51 0.81 8.46 10.17
C MET A 51 2.28 8.37 9.77
N ARG A 52 2.83 7.15 9.74
CA ARG A 52 4.19 6.91 9.27
C ARG A 52 4.34 7.29 7.79
N HIS A 53 3.45 6.78 6.92
CA HIS A 53 3.47 7.08 5.49
C HIS A 53 3.34 8.58 5.21
N ALA A 54 2.47 9.28 5.96
CA ALA A 54 2.34 10.72 5.86
C ALA A 54 3.66 11.44 6.20
N ARG A 55 4.30 11.08 7.32
CA ARG A 55 5.53 11.71 7.80
C ARG A 55 6.74 11.45 6.89
N GLU A 56 6.90 10.21 6.45
CA GLU A 56 8.13 9.75 5.79
C GLU A 56 8.07 9.91 4.27
N VAL A 57 6.89 9.87 3.67
CA VAL A 57 6.72 9.86 2.21
C VAL A 57 5.97 11.09 1.73
N LEU A 58 4.75 11.30 2.22
CA LEU A 58 3.87 12.34 1.66
C LEU A 58 4.37 13.75 2.00
N VAL A 59 4.75 14.01 3.25
CA VAL A 59 5.21 15.33 3.68
C VAL A 59 6.47 15.76 2.91
N PRO A 60 7.57 14.97 2.84
CA PRO A 60 8.74 15.32 2.04
C PRO A 60 8.39 15.53 0.56
N PHE A 61 7.54 14.67 -0.01
CA PHE A 61 7.11 14.80 -1.40
C PHE A 61 6.36 16.11 -1.67
N PHE A 62 5.37 16.48 -0.84
CA PHE A 62 4.62 17.73 -1.00
C PHE A 62 5.44 18.98 -0.70
N ARG A 63 6.53 18.85 0.08
CA ARG A 63 7.50 19.93 0.32
C ARG A 63 8.52 20.08 -0.81
N GLY A 64 8.54 19.16 -1.78
CA GLY A 64 9.55 19.14 -2.84
C GLY A 64 10.91 18.64 -2.37
N GLU A 65 10.98 18.00 -1.21
CA GLU A 65 12.20 17.43 -0.61
C GLU A 65 12.46 15.99 -1.10
N ALA A 66 11.45 15.36 -1.73
CA ALA A 66 11.55 14.02 -2.30
C ALA A 66 10.78 13.92 -3.64
N GLU A 67 11.27 13.08 -4.54
CA GLU A 67 10.55 12.72 -5.75
C GLU A 67 9.48 11.66 -5.47
N TRP A 68 8.47 11.60 -6.33
CA TRP A 68 7.49 10.52 -6.24
C TRP A 68 8.12 9.20 -6.70
N ALA A 69 8.07 8.21 -5.83
CA ALA A 69 8.45 6.84 -6.16
C ALA A 69 7.25 5.89 -5.97
N PRO A 70 7.06 4.91 -6.87
CA PRO A 70 6.06 3.86 -6.66
C PRO A 70 6.40 3.09 -5.37
N GLN A 71 5.37 2.77 -4.59
CA GLN A 71 5.56 1.99 -3.37
C GLN A 71 6.09 0.60 -3.73
N ALA A 72 7.17 0.18 -3.07
CA ALA A 72 7.64 -1.18 -3.17
C ALA A 72 6.50 -2.14 -2.78
N ALA A 73 6.38 -3.24 -3.50
CA ALA A 73 5.46 -4.31 -3.12
C ALA A 73 5.81 -4.75 -1.70
N ASP A 74 4.93 -4.45 -0.75
CA ASP A 74 5.09 -4.86 0.63
C ASP A 74 5.06 -6.40 0.63
N THR A 75 6.24 -6.99 0.79
CA THR A 75 6.53 -8.43 0.60
C THR A 75 6.28 -9.24 1.86
N GLY A 76 5.72 -8.62 2.90
CA GLY A 76 5.35 -9.27 4.16
C GLY A 76 4.11 -10.13 4.05
#